data_AF-A0A9E6DS11-F1
#
_entry.id   AF-A0A9E6DS11-F1
#
_cell.length_a   1.000
_cell.length_b   1.000
_cell.length_c   1.000
_cell.angle_alpha   90.00
_cell.angle_beta   90.00
_cell.angle_gamma   90.00
#
_symmetry.space_group_name_H-M   'P 1'
#
loop_
_entity.id
_entity.type
_entity.pdbx_description
1 polymer ?
#
loop_
_entity_poly.entity_id
_entity_poly.type
_entity_poly.pdbx_seq_one_letter_code
_entity_poly.pdbx_strand_id
1 'polypeptide(L)'
;MTKYNISSPIFLIFLLVCMHFAFQYSFQAPQLIEKYDGQTRSFNGANAVKNLNDYLPNNLPHPVMSTNNAKLRQRIISNLKSYGYSPEIQVEMSCNFKRRHKQKHKKCVIIYNIVSKSPNAGMLPAMLMMAHYDSVPNSPGVGDDMAAVAALSEIMRQIKSLNFSNDIIFLFTDGEEYGLLGANAFAKNHPYFKHVGIVLNFEGRGNNGPSMLFETGNANAAMLTKYFKYSRTPHGSSLYDLIYQYMPNDTDFTVFRKLGLTGLNFAFSDAPNYYHSKNDTVEKMKNPAASSGVSEH
;
A
#
# COMPACT_ATOMS: atom_id res chain seq x y z
N MET A 1 -2.41 54.02 -29.17
CA MET A 1 -1.88 52.77 -28.58
C MET A 1 -2.42 52.64 -27.15
N THR A 2 -3.56 52.00 -26.98
CA THR A 2 -4.17 51.73 -25.67
C THR A 2 -3.53 50.46 -25.08
N LYS A 3 -2.75 50.64 -24.00
CA LYS A 3 -2.20 49.53 -23.21
C LYS A 3 -3.38 48.83 -22.53
N TYR A 4 -3.73 47.62 -22.97
CA TYR A 4 -4.64 46.76 -22.23
C TYR A 4 -3.97 46.41 -20.89
N ASN A 5 -4.49 46.98 -19.80
CA ASN A 5 -4.04 46.67 -18.45
C ASN A 5 -4.55 45.26 -18.10
N ILE A 6 -3.65 44.28 -18.14
CA ILE A 6 -3.92 42.87 -17.80
C ILE A 6 -4.23 42.70 -16.29
N SER A 7 -4.17 43.77 -15.50
CA SER A 7 -4.51 43.80 -14.08
C SER A 7 -6.01 44.01 -13.82
N SER A 8 -6.89 43.26 -14.49
CA SER A 8 -8.31 43.24 -14.11
C SER A 8 -8.51 42.19 -13.00
N PRO A 9 -9.10 42.56 -11.83
CA PRO A 9 -9.34 41.61 -10.74
C PRO A 9 -10.19 40.40 -11.20
N ILE A 10 -11.01 40.57 -12.24
CA ILE A 10 -11.81 39.51 -12.85
C ILE A 10 -10.93 38.43 -13.49
N PHE A 11 -9.84 38.81 -14.17
CA PHE A 11 -8.91 37.86 -14.78
C PHE A 11 -8.16 37.04 -13.72
N LEU A 12 -7.75 37.70 -12.63
CA LEU A 12 -7.09 37.02 -11.51
C LEU A 12 -8.04 36.03 -10.80
N ILE A 13 -9.30 36.42 -10.57
CA ILE A 13 -10.32 35.53 -10.00
C ILE A 13 -10.56 34.34 -10.92
N PHE A 14 -10.71 34.56 -12.22
CA PHE A 14 -10.87 33.48 -13.19
C PHE A 14 -9.68 32.52 -13.18
N LEU A 15 -8.44 33.04 -13.16
CA LEU A 15 -7.24 32.23 -13.09
C LEU A 15 -7.17 31.40 -11.79
N LEU A 16 -7.52 31.99 -10.64
CA LEU A 16 -7.57 31.29 -9.35
C LEU A 16 -8.63 30.19 -9.34
N VAL A 17 -9.80 30.44 -9.95
CA VAL A 17 -10.85 29.44 -10.11
C VAL A 17 -10.37 28.30 -11.03
N CYS A 18 -9.77 28.60 -12.17
CA CYS A 18 -9.19 27.59 -13.06
C CYS A 18 -8.07 26.79 -12.37
N MET A 19 -7.19 27.44 -11.61
CA MET A 19 -6.15 26.77 -10.82
C MET A 19 -6.76 25.88 -9.74
N HIS A 20 -7.84 26.32 -9.08
CA HIS A 20 -8.55 25.50 -8.10
C HIS A 20 -9.16 24.26 -8.76
N PHE A 21 -9.85 24.40 -9.90
CA PHE A 21 -10.40 23.25 -10.61
C PHE A 21 -9.33 22.32 -11.17
N ALA A 22 -8.24 22.87 -11.72
CA ALA A 22 -7.09 22.08 -12.18
C ALA A 22 -6.42 21.33 -11.03
N PHE A 23 -6.28 21.97 -9.86
CA PHE A 23 -5.80 21.34 -8.64
C PHE A 23 -6.75 20.23 -8.20
N GLN A 24 -8.05 20.48 -8.06
CA GLN A 24 -9.02 19.43 -7.72
C GLN A 24 -8.98 18.24 -8.70
N TYR A 25 -8.87 18.51 -10.00
CA TYR A 25 -8.75 17.49 -11.03
C TYR A 25 -7.45 16.68 -10.88
N SER A 26 -6.35 17.33 -10.50
CA SER A 26 -5.06 16.66 -10.23
C SER A 26 -5.03 15.82 -8.95
N PHE A 27 -6.10 15.81 -8.16
CA PHE A 27 -6.26 14.96 -6.97
C PHE A 27 -7.38 13.93 -7.13
N GLN A 28 -7.94 13.77 -8.33
CA GLN A 28 -8.91 12.71 -8.58
C GLN A 28 -8.20 11.36 -8.73
N ALA A 29 -8.72 10.35 -8.04
CA ALA A 29 -8.31 8.98 -8.23
C ALA A 29 -8.57 8.54 -9.70
N PRO A 30 -7.65 7.80 -10.33
CA PRO A 30 -7.85 7.30 -11.69
C PRO A 30 -9.11 6.43 -11.77
N GLN A 31 -9.91 6.57 -12.83
CA GLN A 31 -11.13 5.79 -13.00
C GLN A 31 -10.84 4.29 -13.07
N LEU A 32 -11.69 3.48 -12.43
CA LEU A 32 -11.64 2.03 -12.54
C LEU A 32 -11.89 1.62 -14.00
N ILE A 33 -11.07 0.71 -14.53
CA ILE A 33 -11.44 -0.02 -15.74
C ILE A 33 -12.53 -1.02 -15.31
N GLU A 34 -13.78 -0.74 -15.68
CA GLU A 34 -14.99 -1.35 -15.07
C GLU A 34 -15.33 -2.79 -15.53
N LYS A 35 -14.64 -3.36 -16.54
CA LYS A 35 -15.01 -4.69 -17.05
C LYS A 35 -14.09 -5.80 -16.53
N TYR A 36 -14.69 -6.74 -15.82
CA TYR A 36 -14.13 -8.06 -15.56
C TYR A 36 -14.09 -8.85 -16.87
N ASP A 37 -12.89 -9.20 -17.34
CA ASP A 37 -12.73 -10.12 -18.48
C ASP A 37 -11.83 -11.34 -18.16
N GLY A 38 -11.14 -11.33 -17.01
CA GLY A 38 -10.23 -12.39 -16.57
C GLY A 38 -9.02 -12.63 -17.50
N GLN A 39 -8.86 -11.85 -18.57
CA GLN A 39 -7.95 -12.10 -19.68
C GLN A 39 -6.97 -10.95 -19.95
N THR A 40 -7.24 -9.73 -19.48
CA THR A 40 -6.30 -8.62 -19.65
C THR A 40 -4.96 -8.91 -18.97
N ARG A 41 -3.87 -8.62 -19.70
CA ARG A 41 -2.47 -8.61 -19.21
C ARG A 41 -2.08 -7.31 -18.51
N SER A 42 -3.05 -6.43 -18.26
CA SER A 42 -2.89 -5.14 -17.59
C SER A 42 -3.70 -5.13 -16.29
N PHE A 43 -3.22 -4.37 -15.31
CA PHE A 43 -3.87 -4.26 -13.99
C PHE A 43 -5.37 -3.99 -14.13
N ASN A 44 -6.19 -4.86 -13.52
CA ASN A 44 -7.64 -4.76 -13.57
C ASN A 44 -8.22 -4.43 -12.18
N GLY A 45 -8.73 -3.22 -12.04
CA GLY A 45 -9.28 -2.76 -10.76
C GLY A 45 -10.51 -3.54 -10.30
N ALA A 46 -11.32 -4.07 -11.22
CA ALA A 46 -12.46 -4.92 -10.87
C ALA A 46 -12.02 -6.26 -10.25
N ASN A 47 -10.88 -6.83 -10.69
CA ASN A 47 -10.32 -8.02 -10.07
C ASN A 47 -9.82 -7.75 -8.65
N ALA A 48 -9.18 -6.59 -8.42
CA ALA A 48 -8.78 -6.18 -7.08
C ALA A 48 -10.01 -6.00 -6.17
N VAL A 49 -11.08 -5.34 -6.65
CA VAL A 49 -12.37 -5.25 -5.91
C VAL A 49 -12.94 -6.63 -5.62
N LYS A 50 -12.91 -7.56 -6.58
CA LYS A 50 -13.37 -8.93 -6.38
C LYS A 50 -12.57 -9.65 -5.30
N ASN A 51 -11.24 -9.58 -5.38
CA ASN A 51 -10.34 -10.16 -4.37
C ASN A 51 -10.66 -9.62 -2.97
N LEU A 52 -10.88 -8.30 -2.85
CA LEU A 52 -11.24 -7.65 -1.60
C LEU A 52 -12.55 -8.22 -1.02
N ASN A 53 -13.60 -8.37 -1.84
CA ASN A 53 -14.86 -9.00 -1.44
C ASN A 53 -14.67 -10.47 -1.00
N ASP A 54 -13.86 -11.23 -1.74
CA ASP A 54 -13.58 -12.64 -1.42
C ASP A 54 -12.79 -12.78 -0.10
N TYR A 55 -11.90 -11.83 0.20
CA TYR A 55 -11.12 -11.78 1.43
C TYR A 55 -11.98 -11.38 2.64
N LEU A 56 -12.83 -10.37 2.50
CA LEU A 56 -13.66 -9.78 3.56
C LEU A 56 -15.18 -9.86 3.28
N PRO A 57 -15.77 -11.04 3.07
CA PRO A 57 -17.18 -11.17 2.67
C PRO A 57 -18.19 -10.66 3.71
N ASN A 58 -17.77 -10.49 4.98
CA ASN A 58 -18.63 -10.08 6.08
C ASN A 58 -18.10 -8.85 6.83
N ASN A 59 -17.09 -8.15 6.29
CA ASN A 59 -16.45 -6.99 6.95
C ASN A 59 -16.09 -7.25 8.44
N LEU A 60 -15.55 -8.43 8.76
CA LEU A 60 -15.21 -8.77 10.13
C LEU A 60 -13.81 -8.26 10.47
N PRO A 61 -13.63 -7.54 11.60
CA PRO A 61 -12.29 -7.21 12.11
C PRO A 61 -11.42 -8.45 12.25
N HIS A 62 -10.15 -8.30 11.92
CA HIS A 62 -9.16 -9.36 11.85
C HIS A 62 -7.84 -8.96 12.54
N PRO A 63 -7.89 -8.58 13.84
CA PRO A 63 -6.66 -8.31 14.58
C PRO A 63 -5.78 -9.55 14.68
N VAL A 64 -4.48 -9.32 14.80
CA VAL A 64 -3.46 -10.36 15.03
C VAL A 64 -3.93 -11.36 16.09
N MET A 65 -3.62 -12.65 15.89
CA MET A 65 -4.05 -13.79 16.72
C MET A 65 -5.56 -14.12 16.71
N SER A 66 -6.42 -13.35 16.03
CA SER A 66 -7.85 -13.67 15.98
C SER A 66 -8.19 -14.80 15.00
N THR A 67 -9.32 -15.46 15.24
CA THR A 67 -9.89 -16.46 14.31
C THR A 67 -10.18 -15.86 12.93
N ASN A 68 -10.59 -14.59 12.86
CA ASN A 68 -10.88 -13.92 11.60
C ASN A 68 -9.60 -13.64 10.81
N ASN A 69 -8.53 -13.21 11.47
CA ASN A 69 -7.21 -13.05 10.86
C ASN A 69 -6.69 -14.38 10.29
N ALA A 70 -6.83 -15.49 11.04
CA ALA A 70 -6.47 -16.82 10.53
C ALA A 70 -7.29 -17.23 9.29
N LYS A 71 -8.61 -16.98 9.28
CA LYS A 71 -9.48 -17.25 8.11
C LYS A 71 -9.11 -16.38 6.92
N LEU A 72 -8.85 -15.09 7.14
CA LEU A 72 -8.42 -14.15 6.12
C LEU A 72 -7.09 -14.57 5.49
N ARG A 73 -6.09 -14.91 6.31
CA ARG A 73 -4.80 -15.43 5.84
C ARG A 73 -4.98 -16.64 4.92
N GLN A 74 -5.86 -17.57 5.26
CA GLN A 74 -6.14 -18.73 4.41
C GLN A 74 -6.78 -18.35 3.07
N ARG A 75 -7.67 -17.35 3.04
CA ARG A 75 -8.27 -16.83 1.79
C ARG A 75 -7.21 -16.19 0.90
N ILE A 76 -6.33 -15.35 1.46
CA ILE A 76 -5.22 -14.75 0.73
C ILE A 76 -4.32 -15.84 0.14
N ILE A 77 -3.85 -16.79 0.96
CA ILE A 77 -2.99 -17.88 0.50
C ILE A 77 -3.67 -18.72 -0.58
N SER A 78 -4.95 -19.07 -0.41
CA SER A 78 -5.70 -19.84 -1.40
C SER A 78 -5.81 -19.10 -2.73
N ASN A 79 -6.05 -17.78 -2.71
CA ASN A 79 -6.14 -16.98 -3.92
C ASN A 79 -4.79 -16.89 -4.63
N LEU A 80 -3.70 -16.61 -3.90
CA LEU A 80 -2.36 -16.57 -4.48
C LEU A 80 -1.93 -17.93 -5.06
N LYS A 81 -2.30 -19.04 -4.41
CA LYS A 81 -2.10 -20.41 -4.96
C LYS A 81 -2.89 -20.65 -6.23
N SER A 82 -4.11 -20.10 -6.34
CA SER A 82 -4.91 -20.18 -7.58
C SER A 82 -4.24 -19.43 -8.73
N TYR A 83 -3.48 -18.37 -8.43
CA TYR A 83 -2.61 -17.69 -9.39
C TYR A 83 -1.31 -18.46 -9.65
N GLY A 84 -1.08 -19.61 -9.00
CA GLY A 84 0.10 -20.46 -9.14
C GLY A 84 1.36 -19.92 -8.48
N TYR A 85 1.22 -19.07 -7.47
CA TYR A 85 2.30 -18.76 -6.54
C TYR A 85 2.43 -19.85 -5.47
N SER A 86 3.58 -19.89 -4.80
CA SER A 86 3.82 -20.76 -3.64
C SER A 86 4.14 -19.91 -2.40
N PRO A 87 3.12 -19.30 -1.74
CA PRO A 87 3.36 -18.50 -0.56
C PRO A 87 3.85 -19.37 0.60
N GLU A 88 4.86 -18.87 1.32
CA GLU A 88 5.31 -19.41 2.61
C GLU A 88 4.75 -18.57 3.76
N ILE A 89 4.56 -19.21 4.91
CA ILE A 89 4.13 -18.52 6.13
C ILE A 89 5.35 -18.41 7.05
N GLN A 90 5.79 -17.18 7.32
CA GLN A 90 6.74 -16.93 8.39
C GLN A 90 5.98 -16.84 9.71
N VAL A 91 6.27 -17.75 10.64
CA VAL A 91 5.66 -17.78 11.97
C VAL A 91 6.70 -17.39 13.01
N GLU A 92 6.43 -16.36 13.79
CA GLU A 92 7.35 -15.90 14.82
C GLU A 92 6.63 -15.27 16.01
N MET A 93 7.17 -15.44 17.22
CA MET A 93 6.76 -14.61 18.35
C MET A 93 7.48 -13.26 18.28
N SER A 94 6.73 -12.18 18.11
CA SER A 94 7.25 -10.82 18.04
C SER A 94 6.65 -9.95 19.15
N CYS A 95 7.42 -8.99 19.66
CA CYS A 95 7.05 -8.20 20.83
C CYS A 95 7.25 -6.70 20.60
N ASN A 96 6.23 -5.91 20.91
CA ASN A 96 6.33 -4.46 20.95
C ASN A 96 6.70 -3.99 22.36
N PHE A 97 7.65 -3.06 22.43
CA PHE A 97 8.08 -2.42 23.67
C PHE A 97 7.64 -0.94 23.66
N LYS A 98 6.41 -0.65 24.08
CA LYS A 98 5.99 0.73 24.30
C LYS A 98 6.38 1.18 25.71
N ARG A 99 7.13 2.28 25.81
CA ARG A 99 7.49 2.92 27.07
C ARG A 99 6.40 3.93 27.43
N ARG A 100 5.59 3.64 28.45
CA ARG A 100 4.55 4.56 28.95
C ARG A 100 4.77 4.77 30.44
N HIS A 101 4.90 6.03 30.88
CA HIS A 101 5.09 6.41 32.29
C HIS A 101 6.12 5.56 33.07
N LYS A 102 7.38 5.50 32.60
CA LYS A 102 8.50 4.74 33.21
C LYS A 102 8.30 3.21 33.33
N GLN A 103 7.16 2.65 32.92
CA GLN A 103 6.91 1.21 32.87
C GLN A 103 7.08 0.67 31.44
N LYS A 104 7.77 -0.46 31.30
CA LYS A 104 7.90 -1.19 30.03
C LYS A 104 6.73 -2.15 29.91
N HIS A 105 5.74 -1.82 29.09
CA HIS A 105 4.71 -2.79 28.71
C HIS A 105 5.24 -3.59 27.52
N LYS A 106 5.48 -4.88 27.75
CA LYS A 106 5.83 -5.83 26.70
C LYS A 106 4.55 -6.51 26.24
N LYS A 107 4.17 -6.28 24.99
CA LYS A 107 3.06 -7.00 24.36
C LYS A 107 3.63 -7.89 23.27
N CYS A 108 3.44 -9.20 23.40
CA CYS A 108 3.92 -10.17 22.42
C CYS A 108 2.75 -10.91 21.81
N VAL A 109 2.88 -11.20 20.53
CA VAL A 109 1.92 -12.00 19.75
C VAL A 109 2.71 -12.93 18.83
N ILE A 110 2.06 -13.98 18.36
CA ILE A 110 2.59 -14.77 17.24
C ILE A 110 2.09 -14.10 15.96
N ILE A 111 3.02 -13.73 15.09
CA ILE A 111 2.72 -13.18 13.77
C ILE A 111 2.78 -14.30 12.74
N TYR A 112 2.02 -14.13 11.65
CA TYR A 112 1.96 -15.05 10.53
C TYR A 112 2.10 -14.29 9.20
N ASN A 113 3.30 -13.76 8.91
CA ASN A 113 3.51 -13.09 7.62
C ASN A 113 3.32 -14.08 6.47
N ILE A 114 2.74 -13.61 5.37
CA ILE A 114 2.68 -14.33 4.10
C ILE A 114 3.79 -13.78 3.22
N VAL A 115 4.74 -14.63 2.82
CA VAL A 115 5.85 -14.27 1.97
C VAL A 115 5.76 -15.04 0.67
N SER A 116 6.00 -14.40 -0.47
CA SER A 116 5.98 -15.06 -1.77
C SER A 116 6.98 -14.40 -2.72
N LYS A 117 7.48 -15.15 -3.70
CA LYS A 117 8.37 -14.61 -4.75
C LYS A 117 7.70 -14.68 -6.11
N SER A 118 8.06 -13.78 -7.02
CA SER A 118 7.76 -13.94 -8.44
C SER A 118 8.28 -15.29 -8.95
N PRO A 119 7.51 -16.04 -9.76
CA PRO A 119 7.93 -17.36 -10.24
C PRO A 119 9.20 -17.33 -11.09
N ASN A 120 9.37 -16.26 -11.87
CA ASN A 120 10.55 -16.04 -12.70
C ASN A 120 11.52 -15.14 -11.94
N ALA A 121 12.46 -15.79 -11.23
CA ALA A 121 13.42 -15.12 -10.39
C ALA A 121 14.45 -14.33 -11.21
N GLY A 122 14.69 -13.09 -10.82
CA GLY A 122 15.78 -12.27 -11.34
C GLY A 122 17.08 -12.51 -10.56
N MET A 123 18.22 -12.13 -11.13
CA MET A 123 19.53 -12.25 -10.46
C MET A 123 19.93 -10.99 -9.68
N LEU A 124 19.23 -9.87 -9.92
CA LEU A 124 19.49 -8.60 -9.25
C LEU A 124 18.79 -8.52 -7.88
N PRO A 125 19.24 -7.63 -6.98
CA PRO A 125 18.57 -7.39 -5.71
C PRO A 125 17.06 -7.20 -5.87
N ALA A 126 16.30 -7.79 -4.96
CA ALA A 126 14.87 -7.88 -5.05
C ALA A 126 14.17 -6.53 -4.78
N MET A 127 13.07 -6.32 -5.48
CA MET A 127 12.05 -5.35 -5.10
C MET A 127 11.10 -6.03 -4.11
N LEU A 128 11.02 -5.50 -2.88
CA LEU A 128 10.02 -5.90 -1.91
C LEU A 128 8.75 -5.08 -2.13
N MET A 129 7.62 -5.71 -2.42
CA MET A 129 6.30 -5.10 -2.46
C MET A 129 5.48 -5.58 -1.27
N MET A 130 4.93 -4.66 -0.49
CA MET A 130 4.29 -5.03 0.76
C MET A 130 3.08 -4.19 1.16
N ALA A 131 2.25 -4.80 1.99
CA ALA A 131 1.01 -4.30 2.59
C ALA A 131 0.75 -5.11 3.87
N HIS A 132 -0.02 -4.60 4.83
CA HIS A 132 -0.42 -5.39 6.01
C HIS A 132 -1.82 -5.98 5.85
N TYR A 133 -2.08 -7.14 6.47
CA TYR A 133 -3.38 -7.79 6.39
C TYR A 133 -4.09 -7.91 7.75
N ASP A 134 -3.46 -7.53 8.87
CA ASP A 134 -4.16 -7.40 10.15
C ASP A 134 -4.93 -6.08 10.24
N SER A 135 -5.94 -6.03 11.11
CA SER A 135 -6.68 -4.80 11.41
C SER A 135 -6.70 -4.50 12.90
N VAL A 136 -7.09 -3.28 13.29
CA VAL A 136 -7.45 -3.02 14.69
C VAL A 136 -8.72 -3.77 15.12
N PRO A 137 -8.90 -4.08 16.42
CA PRO A 137 -10.01 -4.94 16.90
C PRO A 137 -11.44 -4.49 16.55
N ASN A 138 -11.65 -3.20 16.28
CA ASN A 138 -12.97 -2.61 16.04
C ASN A 138 -13.16 -2.11 14.61
N SER A 139 -12.24 -2.40 13.70
CA SER A 139 -12.32 -1.97 12.30
C SER A 139 -12.18 -3.18 11.38
N PRO A 140 -13.00 -3.28 10.31
CA PRO A 140 -12.82 -4.30 9.31
C PRO A 140 -11.53 -4.15 8.48
N GLY A 141 -10.83 -3.00 8.52
CA GLY A 141 -9.52 -2.83 7.89
C GLY A 141 -9.55 -2.92 6.35
N VAL A 142 -10.62 -2.42 5.73
CA VAL A 142 -10.79 -2.48 4.27
C VAL A 142 -9.86 -1.51 3.57
N GLY A 143 -9.86 -0.24 4.00
CA GLY A 143 -8.91 0.75 3.56
C GLY A 143 -7.54 0.60 4.22
N ASP A 144 -7.50 0.00 5.41
CA ASP A 144 -6.32 -0.11 6.27
C ASP A 144 -6.11 -1.58 6.69
N ASP A 145 -5.55 -2.44 5.84
CA ASP A 145 -4.93 -2.13 4.53
C ASP A 145 -5.30 -3.17 3.44
N MET A 146 -6.50 -3.75 3.57
CA MET A 146 -6.93 -4.83 2.67
C MET A 146 -7.09 -4.40 1.20
N ALA A 147 -7.29 -3.11 0.93
CA ALA A 147 -7.27 -2.56 -0.42
C ALA A 147 -5.90 -2.76 -1.09
N ALA A 148 -4.80 -2.49 -0.39
CA ALA A 148 -3.46 -2.73 -0.91
C ALA A 148 -3.17 -4.23 -1.07
N VAL A 149 -3.60 -5.06 -0.10
CA VAL A 149 -3.48 -6.54 -0.22
C VAL A 149 -4.18 -7.05 -1.49
N ALA A 150 -5.37 -6.54 -1.78
CA ALA A 150 -6.14 -6.91 -2.95
C ALA A 150 -5.51 -6.40 -4.26
N ALA A 151 -4.98 -5.18 -4.27
CA ALA A 151 -4.27 -4.61 -5.41
C ALA A 151 -2.97 -5.37 -5.71
N LEU A 152 -2.16 -5.68 -4.69
CA LEU A 152 -0.95 -6.49 -4.84
C LEU A 152 -1.28 -7.91 -5.32
N SER A 153 -2.39 -8.50 -4.85
CA SER A 153 -2.86 -9.81 -5.34
C SER A 153 -3.17 -9.78 -6.85
N GLU A 154 -3.81 -8.72 -7.35
CA GLU A 154 -4.04 -8.57 -8.80
C GLU A 154 -2.74 -8.33 -9.56
N ILE A 155 -1.81 -7.53 -9.02
CA ILE A 155 -0.47 -7.36 -9.61
C ILE A 155 0.22 -8.71 -9.73
N MET A 156 0.21 -9.54 -8.69
CA MET A 156 0.77 -10.89 -8.71
C MET A 156 0.14 -11.74 -9.83
N ARG A 157 -1.19 -11.72 -9.98
CA ARG A 157 -1.87 -12.43 -11.06
C ARG A 157 -1.36 -12.03 -12.45
N GLN A 158 -1.15 -10.72 -12.65
CA GLN A 158 -0.71 -10.16 -13.93
C GLN A 158 0.73 -10.49 -14.29
N ILE A 159 1.62 -10.37 -13.31
CA ILE A 159 3.05 -10.46 -13.56
C ILE A 159 3.60 -11.89 -13.53
N LYS A 160 2.76 -12.88 -13.20
CA LYS A 160 3.16 -14.28 -13.07
C LYS A 160 3.93 -14.81 -14.28
N SER A 161 3.51 -14.45 -15.49
CA SER A 161 4.13 -14.90 -16.74
C SER A 161 5.22 -13.97 -17.27
N LEU A 162 5.55 -12.90 -16.55
CA LEU A 162 6.56 -11.94 -16.94
C LEU A 162 7.92 -12.32 -16.36
N ASN A 163 8.98 -11.95 -17.07
CA ASN A 163 10.36 -12.13 -16.64
C ASN A 163 10.92 -10.79 -16.18
N PHE A 164 11.57 -10.78 -15.01
CA PHE A 164 12.16 -9.58 -14.43
C PHE A 164 13.66 -9.78 -14.23
N SER A 165 14.42 -8.69 -14.38
CA SER A 165 15.86 -8.70 -14.05
C SER A 165 16.09 -8.72 -12.54
N ASN A 166 15.19 -8.08 -11.79
CA ASN A 166 15.14 -8.09 -10.33
C ASN A 166 14.17 -9.17 -9.85
N ASP A 167 14.51 -9.83 -8.76
CA ASP A 167 13.52 -10.58 -8.00
C ASP A 167 12.39 -9.67 -7.51
N ILE A 168 11.18 -10.19 -7.40
CA ILE A 168 10.07 -9.51 -6.70
C ILE A 168 9.65 -10.37 -5.53
N ILE A 169 9.75 -9.82 -4.33
CA ILE A 169 9.26 -10.43 -3.11
C ILE A 169 7.96 -9.71 -2.74
N PHE A 170 6.90 -10.49 -2.51
CA PHE A 170 5.64 -10.02 -1.96
C PHE A 170 5.59 -10.38 -0.48
N LEU A 171 5.31 -9.41 0.36
CA LEU A 171 5.19 -9.57 1.80
C LEU A 171 3.86 -9.00 2.27
N PHE A 172 2.99 -9.86 2.79
CA PHE A 172 1.81 -9.44 3.53
C PHE A 172 2.07 -9.64 5.02
N THR A 173 2.23 -8.55 5.74
CA THR A 173 2.62 -8.57 7.16
C THR A 173 1.42 -8.77 8.08
N ASP A 174 1.69 -9.38 9.24
CA ASP A 174 0.76 -9.53 10.36
C ASP A 174 1.30 -8.77 11.57
N GLY A 175 0.45 -8.03 12.25
CA GLY A 175 0.79 -7.27 13.46
C GLY A 175 1.41 -5.90 13.19
N GLU A 176 1.11 -5.27 12.04
CA GLU A 176 1.45 -3.86 11.77
C GLU A 176 0.81 -2.99 12.85
N GLU A 177 -0.50 -3.19 13.08
CA GLU A 177 -1.33 -2.41 14.00
C GLU A 177 -0.95 -2.64 15.47
N TYR A 178 -0.17 -3.68 15.70
CA TYR A 178 0.40 -4.04 16.99
C TYR A 178 1.83 -3.53 17.20
N GLY A 179 2.35 -2.75 16.25
CA GLY A 179 3.65 -2.08 16.25
C GLY A 179 4.65 -2.69 15.30
N LEU A 180 4.28 -2.82 14.03
CA LEU A 180 5.15 -3.23 12.92
C LEU A 180 5.78 -4.61 13.14
N LEU A 181 5.08 -5.49 13.85
CA LEU A 181 5.67 -6.72 14.38
C LEU A 181 6.04 -7.69 13.27
N GLY A 182 5.22 -7.74 12.22
CA GLY A 182 5.45 -8.52 11.02
C GLY A 182 6.67 -8.05 10.25
N ALA A 183 6.78 -6.75 9.94
CA ALA A 183 7.95 -6.21 9.25
C ALA A 183 9.24 -6.38 10.07
N ASN A 184 9.20 -6.16 11.38
CA ASN A 184 10.36 -6.41 12.26
C ASN A 184 10.80 -7.88 12.22
N ALA A 185 9.86 -8.83 12.27
CA ALA A 185 10.15 -10.26 12.17
C ALA A 185 10.76 -10.62 10.81
N PHE A 186 10.20 -10.08 9.72
CA PHE A 186 10.73 -10.31 8.37
C PHE A 186 12.16 -9.80 8.24
N ALA A 187 12.39 -8.53 8.59
CA ALA A 187 13.70 -7.90 8.44
C ALA A 187 14.77 -8.56 9.31
N LYS A 188 14.40 -9.07 10.48
CA LYS A 188 15.36 -9.70 11.40
C LYS A 188 15.70 -11.14 11.02
N ASN A 189 14.72 -11.95 10.62
CA ASN A 189 14.89 -13.40 10.58
C ASN A 189 14.60 -14.04 9.23
N HIS A 190 13.93 -13.35 8.30
CA HIS A 190 13.59 -13.95 7.01
C HIS A 190 14.80 -13.97 6.06
N PRO A 191 15.18 -15.11 5.47
CA PRO A 191 16.37 -15.19 4.62
C PRO A 191 16.30 -14.26 3.40
N TYR A 192 15.11 -14.03 2.85
CA TYR A 192 14.92 -13.13 1.71
C TYR A 192 15.28 -11.67 1.99
N PHE A 193 15.25 -11.22 3.25
CA PHE A 193 15.59 -9.84 3.58
C PHE A 193 16.98 -9.45 3.08
N LYS A 194 17.95 -10.37 3.13
CA LYS A 194 19.33 -10.14 2.66
C LYS A 194 19.44 -9.81 1.17
N HIS A 195 18.42 -10.16 0.39
CA HIS A 195 18.36 -9.91 -1.04
C HIS A 195 17.54 -8.67 -1.40
N VAL A 196 16.86 -8.03 -0.46
CA VAL A 196 16.04 -6.84 -0.72
C VAL A 196 16.94 -5.64 -1.04
N GLY A 197 16.76 -5.06 -2.22
CA GLY A 197 17.45 -3.83 -2.63
C GLY A 197 16.60 -2.57 -2.48
N ILE A 198 15.29 -2.68 -2.73
CA ILE A 198 14.33 -1.57 -2.63
C ILE A 198 13.00 -2.05 -2.04
N VAL A 199 12.27 -1.15 -1.39
CA VAL A 199 10.95 -1.45 -0.80
C VAL A 199 9.88 -0.53 -1.39
N LEU A 200 8.75 -1.12 -1.80
CA LEU A 200 7.52 -0.43 -2.13
C LEU A 200 6.47 -0.85 -1.09
N ASN A 201 6.07 0.09 -0.23
CA ASN A 201 5.05 -0.12 0.79
C ASN A 201 3.77 0.58 0.36
N PHE A 202 2.65 -0.10 0.50
CA PHE A 202 1.32 0.42 0.18
C PHE A 202 0.48 0.36 1.44
N GLU A 203 -0.27 1.44 1.68
CA GLU A 203 -1.04 1.70 2.90
C GLU A 203 -2.36 2.40 2.55
N GLY A 204 -3.22 2.56 3.55
CA GLY A 204 -4.41 3.40 3.42
C GLY A 204 -4.85 4.03 4.72
N ARG A 205 -5.14 5.34 4.67
CA ARG A 205 -5.63 6.12 5.80
C ARG A 205 -6.96 6.79 5.47
N GLY A 206 -7.94 5.98 5.11
CA GLY A 206 -9.24 6.45 4.64
C GLY A 206 -9.93 5.37 3.83
N ASN A 207 -10.78 5.77 2.88
CA ASN A 207 -11.47 4.82 2.00
C ASN A 207 -11.61 5.31 0.56
N ASN A 208 -10.86 6.34 0.17
CA ASN A 208 -10.94 6.96 -1.14
C ASN A 208 -9.64 7.75 -1.43
N GLY A 209 -9.57 8.29 -2.64
CA GLY A 209 -8.53 9.19 -3.09
C GLY A 209 -7.43 8.48 -3.86
N PRO A 210 -6.56 9.24 -4.55
CA PRO A 210 -5.40 8.68 -5.22
C PRO A 210 -4.42 8.10 -4.20
N SER A 211 -3.69 7.05 -4.59
CA SER A 211 -2.55 6.57 -3.82
C SER A 211 -1.38 7.54 -4.00
N MET A 212 -1.07 8.28 -2.93
CA MET A 212 -0.06 9.34 -2.90
C MET A 212 1.26 8.79 -2.36
N LEU A 213 2.36 9.13 -3.02
CA LEU A 213 3.70 8.98 -2.45
C LEU A 213 3.88 9.99 -1.30
N PHE A 214 3.98 9.49 -0.07
CA PHE A 214 4.05 10.33 1.13
C PHE A 214 5.34 10.19 1.94
N GLU A 215 6.12 9.13 1.75
CA GLU A 215 7.43 8.95 2.38
C GLU A 215 8.39 8.25 1.42
N THR A 216 9.67 8.61 1.47
CA THR A 216 10.73 7.95 0.68
C THR A 216 11.93 7.56 1.53
N GLY A 217 12.68 6.57 1.07
CA GLY A 217 14.01 6.28 1.63
C GLY A 217 15.09 7.25 1.13
N ASN A 218 16.28 7.16 1.71
CA ASN A 218 17.45 7.92 1.24
C ASN A 218 17.85 7.51 -0.19
N ALA A 219 18.57 8.36 -0.94
CA ALA A 219 19.04 8.05 -2.30
C ALA A 219 17.91 7.64 -3.28
N ASN A 220 16.78 8.33 -3.21
CA ASN A 220 15.55 8.04 -3.95
C ASN A 220 15.48 8.56 -5.39
N ALA A 221 16.43 9.40 -5.83
CA ALA A 221 16.31 10.17 -7.08
C ALA A 221 16.01 9.29 -8.31
N ALA A 222 16.77 8.20 -8.49
CA ALA A 222 16.57 7.29 -9.63
C ALA A 222 15.20 6.57 -9.58
N MET A 223 14.69 6.26 -8.39
CA MET A 223 13.37 5.63 -8.23
C MET A 223 12.25 6.65 -8.49
N LEU A 224 12.38 7.87 -7.97
CA LEU A 224 11.44 8.95 -8.24
C LEU A 224 11.37 9.23 -9.74
N THR A 225 12.51 9.35 -10.42
CA THR A 225 12.54 9.54 -11.88
C THR A 225 11.79 8.42 -12.60
N LYS A 226 11.95 7.16 -12.19
CA LYS A 226 11.21 6.04 -12.77
C LYS A 226 9.72 6.12 -12.44
N TYR A 227 9.34 6.40 -11.20
CA TYR A 227 7.95 6.54 -10.78
C TYR A 227 7.23 7.63 -11.58
N PHE A 228 7.79 8.84 -11.65
CA PHE A 228 7.21 9.95 -12.42
C PHE A 228 7.20 9.69 -13.94
N LYS A 229 8.11 8.86 -14.46
CA LYS A 229 8.17 8.52 -15.88
C LYS A 229 7.14 7.46 -16.29
N TYR A 230 6.93 6.43 -15.47
CA TYR A 230 6.15 5.24 -15.84
C TYR A 230 4.74 5.19 -15.25
N SER A 231 4.46 6.02 -14.25
CA SER A 231 3.14 6.17 -13.66
C SER A 231 2.25 7.06 -14.53
N ARG A 232 1.01 6.64 -14.82
CA ARG A 232 0.04 7.48 -15.55
C ARG A 232 -0.35 8.74 -14.79
N THR A 233 -0.43 8.63 -13.47
CA THR A 233 -0.88 9.69 -12.58
C THR A 233 0.02 9.67 -11.33
N PRO A 234 1.29 10.12 -11.45
CA PRO A 234 2.18 10.16 -10.30
C PRO A 234 1.70 11.27 -9.35
N HIS A 235 1.43 10.90 -8.11
CA HIS A 235 1.07 11.87 -7.08
C HIS A 235 2.04 11.75 -5.90
N GLY A 236 2.58 12.88 -5.47
CA GLY A 236 3.48 12.96 -4.33
C GLY A 236 3.95 14.38 -4.11
N SER A 237 4.39 14.68 -2.89
CA SER A 237 4.95 15.99 -2.53
C SER A 237 5.98 15.81 -1.42
N SER A 238 7.10 16.52 -1.51
CA SER A 238 8.08 16.57 -0.42
C SER A 238 7.51 17.19 0.86
N LEU A 239 6.41 17.96 0.74
CA LEU A 239 5.66 18.45 1.89
C LEU A 239 5.03 17.31 2.70
N TYR A 240 4.55 16.24 2.04
CA TYR A 240 3.98 15.09 2.74
C TYR A 240 5.02 14.33 3.54
N ASP A 241 6.20 14.13 2.96
CA ASP A 241 7.34 13.51 3.65
C ASP A 241 7.74 14.32 4.89
N LEU A 242 7.83 15.65 4.76
CA LEU A 242 8.10 16.53 5.89
C LEU A 242 7.01 16.44 6.98
N ILE A 243 5.73 16.53 6.60
CA ILE A 243 4.62 16.43 7.56
C ILE A 243 4.64 15.08 8.27
N TYR A 244 4.86 13.99 7.53
CA TYR A 244 4.86 12.64 8.05
C TYR A 244 5.98 12.43 9.08
N GLN A 245 7.18 13.00 8.87
CA GLN A 245 8.28 12.96 9.85
C GLN A 245 7.93 13.54 11.24
N TYR A 246 6.93 14.43 11.33
CA TYR A 246 6.46 14.99 12.59
C TYR A 246 5.21 14.32 13.15
N MET A 247 4.60 13.38 12.42
CA MET A 247 3.46 12.62 12.92
C MET A 247 3.93 11.49 13.85
N PRO A 248 3.15 11.14 14.90
CA PRO A 248 3.45 10.01 15.77
C PRO A 248 3.04 8.68 15.13
N ASN A 249 3.15 8.58 13.80
CA ASN A 249 2.74 7.47 12.98
C ASN A 249 3.99 6.83 12.38
N ASP A 250 4.00 5.51 12.32
CA ASP A 250 4.96 4.73 11.55
C ASP A 250 4.15 3.80 10.66
N THR A 251 4.74 3.29 9.59
CA THR A 251 4.24 2.13 8.84
C THR A 251 5.32 1.07 8.76
N ASP A 252 5.02 -0.10 8.22
CA ASP A 252 6.00 -1.16 8.09
C ASP A 252 7.27 -0.73 7.32
N PHE A 253 7.16 0.20 6.35
CA PHE A 253 8.31 0.78 5.65
C PHE A 253 9.35 1.40 6.60
N THR A 254 8.90 1.92 7.75
CA THR A 254 9.79 2.51 8.76
C THR A 254 10.84 1.53 9.25
N VAL A 255 10.50 0.23 9.36
CA VAL A 255 11.45 -0.82 9.77
C VAL A 255 12.61 -0.90 8.78
N PHE A 256 12.29 -0.96 7.48
CA PHE A 256 13.28 -1.08 6.41
C PHE A 256 14.11 0.19 6.24
N ARG A 257 13.47 1.37 6.33
CA ARG A 257 14.15 2.66 6.29
C ARG A 257 15.16 2.83 7.43
N LYS A 258 14.82 2.42 8.66
CA LYS A 258 15.74 2.43 9.81
C LYS A 258 16.93 1.50 9.64
N LEU A 259 16.81 0.47 8.80
CA LEU A 259 17.89 -0.44 8.41
C LEU A 259 18.70 0.06 7.19
N GLY A 260 18.40 1.27 6.69
CA GLY A 260 19.14 1.90 5.59
C GLY A 260 18.67 1.51 4.20
N LEU A 261 17.60 0.73 4.07
CA LEU A 261 17.01 0.45 2.76
C LEU A 261 16.29 1.68 2.21
N THR A 262 16.38 1.84 0.90
CA THR A 262 15.63 2.85 0.17
C THR A 262 14.28 2.30 -0.31
N GLY A 263 13.33 3.18 -0.59
CA GLY A 263 12.00 2.78 -1.04
C GLY A 263 11.03 3.93 -1.22
N LEU A 264 9.80 3.56 -1.55
CA LEU A 264 8.66 4.45 -1.74
C LEU A 264 7.49 3.95 -0.88
N ASN A 265 6.87 4.85 -0.13
CA ASN A 265 5.74 4.57 0.73
C ASN A 265 4.50 5.31 0.21
N PHE A 266 3.45 4.57 -0.10
CA PHE A 266 2.25 5.07 -0.76
C PHE A 266 1.02 4.91 0.13
N ALA A 267 0.17 5.93 0.19
CA ALA A 267 -1.11 5.86 0.88
C ALA A 267 -2.17 6.68 0.17
N PHE A 268 -3.39 6.19 0.10
CA PHE A 268 -4.55 7.06 -0.07
C PHE A 268 -5.02 7.54 1.31
N SER A 269 -5.55 8.76 1.39
CA SER A 269 -5.87 9.38 2.69
C SER A 269 -7.18 10.18 2.72
N ASP A 270 -8.00 10.10 1.66
CA ASP A 270 -9.27 10.82 1.67
C ASP A 270 -10.29 10.11 2.56
N ALA A 271 -11.17 10.93 3.16
CA ALA A 271 -12.14 10.51 4.16
C ALA A 271 -11.48 9.80 5.38
N PRO A 272 -10.58 10.50 6.10
CA PRO A 272 -9.83 9.91 7.23
C PRO A 272 -10.73 9.50 8.42
N ASN A 273 -12.00 9.90 8.45
CA ASN A 273 -12.97 9.46 9.44
C ASN A 273 -13.34 7.96 9.32
N TYR A 274 -12.93 7.31 8.22
CA TYR A 274 -13.04 5.87 8.05
C TYR A 274 -11.85 5.11 8.63
N TYR A 275 -10.69 5.75 8.80
CA TYR A 275 -9.52 5.14 9.41
C TYR A 275 -9.81 4.68 10.84
N HIS A 276 -9.43 3.44 11.18
CA HIS A 276 -9.70 2.79 12.47
C HIS A 276 -11.17 2.83 12.91
N SER A 277 -12.08 2.83 11.94
CA SER A 277 -13.52 2.94 12.15
C SER A 277 -14.24 1.63 11.83
N LYS A 278 -15.38 1.40 12.50
CA LYS A 278 -16.32 0.32 12.13
C LYS A 278 -16.91 0.48 10.73
N ASN A 279 -16.82 1.68 10.18
CA ASN A 279 -17.33 2.02 8.86
C ASN A 279 -16.34 1.71 7.73
N ASP A 280 -15.10 1.33 8.04
CA ASP A 280 -14.13 0.93 7.04
C ASP A 280 -14.52 -0.44 6.45
N THR A 281 -15.37 -0.43 5.43
CA THR A 281 -16.13 -1.58 4.94
C THR A 281 -16.06 -1.61 3.42
N VAL A 282 -16.20 -2.80 2.83
CA VAL A 282 -16.08 -2.98 1.37
C VAL A 282 -17.09 -2.13 0.62
N GLU A 283 -18.31 -1.98 1.17
CA GLU A 283 -19.39 -1.20 0.56
C GLU A 283 -19.11 0.31 0.55
N LYS A 284 -18.26 0.78 1.47
CA LYS A 284 -17.93 2.21 1.59
C LYS A 284 -16.64 2.57 0.89
N MET A 285 -15.86 1.59 0.47
CA MET A 285 -14.61 1.81 -0.26
C MET A 285 -14.89 2.38 -1.65
N LYS A 286 -14.37 3.57 -1.93
CA LYS A 286 -14.47 4.22 -3.23
C LYS A 286 -13.16 4.00 -3.96
N ASN A 287 -13.20 3.11 -4.95
CA ASN A 287 -12.07 2.79 -5.82
C ASN A 287 -10.86 2.16 -5.09
N PRO A 288 -10.98 0.91 -4.59
CA PRO A 288 -9.89 0.21 -3.91
C PRO A 288 -8.68 -0.10 -4.81
N ALA A 289 -8.80 0.18 -6.11
CA ALA A 289 -7.82 -0.18 -7.11
C ALA A 289 -7.30 1.04 -7.88
N ALA A 290 -7.39 2.23 -7.26
CA ALA A 290 -6.76 3.47 -7.73
C ALA A 290 -5.23 3.39 -7.62
N SER A 291 -4.64 2.32 -8.15
CA SER A 291 -3.25 2.26 -8.48
C SER A 291 -2.99 3.24 -9.60
N SER A 292 -1.87 3.95 -9.51
CA SER A 292 -1.37 4.77 -10.59
C SER A 292 -0.92 3.83 -11.70
N GLY A 293 -1.86 3.43 -12.58
CA GLY A 293 -1.65 2.43 -13.62
C GLY A 293 -0.40 2.74 -14.43
N VAL A 294 0.35 1.71 -14.81
CA VAL A 294 1.56 1.85 -15.62
C VAL A 294 1.16 2.22 -17.05
N SER A 295 1.84 3.18 -17.68
CA SER A 295 1.64 3.49 -19.11
C SER A 295 2.14 2.32 -19.97
N GLU A 296 1.32 1.82 -20.89
CA GLU A 296 1.76 0.84 -21.89
C GLU A 296 2.56 1.56 -22.98
N HIS A 297 3.90 1.58 -22.87
CA HIS A 297 4.82 1.95 -23.94
C HIS A 297 6.05 1.04 -23.92
#